data_AF-A0A397VCR7-F1
#
_entry.id   AF-A0A397VCR7-F1
#
_cell.length_a   1.000
_cell.length_b   1.000
_cell.length_c   1.000
_cell.angle_alpha   90.00
_cell.angle_beta   90.00
_cell.angle_gamma   90.00
#
_symmetry.space_group_name_H-M   'P 1'
#
loop_
_entity.id
_entity.type
_entity.pdbx_description
1 polymer ?
#
loop_
_entity_poly.entity_id
_entity_poly.type
_entity_poly.pdbx_seq_one_letter_code
_entity_poly.pdbx_strand_id
1 'polypeptide(L)'
;MIVIRLKEMKTLSYNGILIFIASFLFAVFPTGLTQSAIKYSELTYTETSSQPNLTGQQPLILNIRHYQDSADTAVIRISRVNYYNYATKNYCFEQRLLLRVIQANGTVIEINFDNIKEIQDINYCYVNTNTKNPISIYPLFDQYILISYVHATDTSDNTTFMDMGMVLDWNGRIIRFVKNII
;
A
#
# COMPACT_ATOMS: atom_id res chain seq x y z
N MET A 1 -14.37 3.06 9.41
CA MET A 1 -14.35 1.64 9.03
C MET A 1 -13.99 1.53 7.55
N ILE A 2 -13.08 0.63 7.21
CA ILE A 2 -12.69 0.28 5.84
C ILE A 2 -12.97 -1.21 5.65
N VAL A 3 -13.51 -1.58 4.50
CA VAL A 3 -13.69 -2.98 4.09
C VAL A 3 -12.73 -3.28 2.94
N ILE A 4 -11.90 -4.31 3.11
CA ILE A 4 -10.89 -4.73 2.15
C ILE A 4 -11.25 -6.12 1.67
N ARG A 5 -11.39 -6.29 0.36
CA ARG A 5 -11.62 -7.59 -0.27
C ARG A 5 -10.28 -8.14 -0.75
N LEU A 6 -9.79 -9.20 -0.12
CA LEU A 6 -8.59 -9.91 -0.54
C LEU A 6 -9.01 -11.06 -1.45
N LYS A 7 -8.26 -11.27 -2.53
CA LYS A 7 -8.46 -12.41 -3.41
C LYS A 7 -7.70 -13.59 -2.82
N GLU A 8 -8.37 -14.70 -2.55
CA GLU A 8 -7.67 -15.94 -2.20
C GLU A 8 -6.94 -16.44 -3.46
N MET A 9 -5.61 -16.49 -3.43
CA MET A 9 -4.82 -17.12 -4.48
C MET A 9 -4.52 -18.57 -4.09
N LYS A 10 -5.23 -19.51 -4.71
CA LYS A 10 -4.84 -20.93 -4.63
C LYS A 10 -3.68 -21.17 -5.59
N THR A 11 -2.46 -21.25 -5.08
CA THR A 11 -1.31 -21.74 -5.85
C THR A 11 -1.37 -23.27 -5.90
N LEU A 12 -1.68 -23.85 -7.06
CA LEU A 12 -1.40 -25.26 -7.30
C LEU A 12 0.04 -25.40 -7.80
N SER A 13 0.90 -25.94 -6.95
CA SER A 13 2.25 -26.40 -7.33
C SER A 13 2.15 -27.83 -7.85
N TYR A 14 2.51 -28.06 -9.12
CA TYR A 14 2.56 -29.39 -9.71
C TYR A 14 4.00 -29.81 -10.00
N ASN A 15 4.34 -31.02 -9.57
CA ASN A 15 5.63 -31.65 -9.85
C ASN A 15 5.65 -32.15 -11.30
N GLY A 16 6.75 -31.97 -12.05
CA GLY A 16 6.80 -32.27 -13.51
C GLY A 16 6.47 -33.72 -13.89
N ILE A 17 6.62 -34.66 -12.95
CA ILE A 17 6.26 -36.08 -13.13
C ILE A 17 4.73 -36.30 -13.10
N LEU A 18 3.96 -35.47 -12.39
CA LEU A 18 2.49 -35.56 -12.32
C LEU A 18 1.81 -35.10 -13.62
N ILE A 19 2.46 -34.26 -14.43
CA ILE A 19 1.91 -33.73 -15.69
C ILE A 19 1.75 -34.85 -16.74
N PHE A 20 2.71 -35.76 -16.83
CA PHE A 20 2.67 -36.89 -17.77
C PHE A 20 1.59 -37.93 -17.41
N ILE A 21 1.38 -38.19 -16.12
CA ILE A 21 0.33 -39.10 -15.64
C ILE A 21 -1.05 -38.48 -15.85
N ALA A 22 -1.20 -37.17 -15.61
CA ALA A 22 -2.44 -36.44 -15.83
C ALA A 22 -2.85 -36.44 -17.31
N SER A 23 -1.92 -36.26 -18.26
CA SER A 23 -2.24 -36.28 -19.69
C SER A 23 -2.81 -37.61 -20.19
N PHE A 24 -2.43 -38.74 -19.59
CA PHE A 24 -2.97 -40.06 -19.95
C PHE A 24 -4.37 -40.29 -19.36
N LEU A 25 -4.64 -39.77 -18.16
CA LEU A 25 -5.94 -39.86 -17.48
C LEU A 25 -7.00 -38.90 -18.08
N PHE A 26 -6.58 -37.76 -18.61
CA PHE A 26 -7.46 -36.76 -19.27
C PHE A 26 -8.14 -37.29 -20.55
N ALA A 27 -7.59 -38.33 -21.19
CA ALA A 27 -8.19 -38.95 -22.38
C ALA A 27 -9.30 -39.97 -22.04
N VAL A 28 -9.37 -40.47 -20.81
CA VAL A 28 -10.25 -41.58 -20.42
C VAL A 28 -11.44 -41.13 -19.55
N PHE A 29 -11.35 -39.97 -18.90
CA PHE A 29 -12.42 -39.44 -18.06
C PHE A 29 -12.94 -38.09 -18.60
N PRO A 30 -14.26 -37.88 -18.70
CA PRO A 30 -14.81 -36.60 -19.13
C PRO A 30 -14.32 -35.51 -18.17
N THR A 31 -13.63 -34.53 -18.74
CA THR A 31 -13.00 -33.44 -18.00
C THR A 31 -14.08 -32.50 -17.47
N GLY A 32 -14.53 -32.74 -16.24
CA GLY A 32 -15.14 -31.70 -15.44
C GLY A 32 -14.09 -30.64 -15.15
N LEU A 33 -13.90 -29.69 -16.07
CA LEU A 33 -13.17 -28.46 -15.81
C LEU A 33 -13.98 -27.69 -14.75
N THR A 34 -13.70 -27.94 -13.48
CA THR A 34 -14.23 -27.11 -12.41
C THR A 34 -13.55 -25.76 -12.53
N GLN A 35 -14.30 -24.79 -13.06
CA GLN A 35 -13.89 -23.40 -13.01
C GLN A 35 -13.63 -23.06 -11.55
N SER A 36 -12.37 -22.77 -11.22
CA SER A 36 -11.99 -22.33 -9.88
C SER A 36 -12.72 -21.03 -9.61
N ALA A 37 -13.80 -21.08 -8.83
CA ALA A 37 -14.49 -19.88 -8.40
C ALA A 37 -13.48 -19.01 -7.64
N ILE A 38 -13.33 -17.75 -8.06
CA ILE A 38 -12.50 -16.80 -7.33
C ILE A 38 -13.18 -16.57 -5.98
N LYS A 39 -12.57 -17.09 -4.91
CA LYS A 39 -13.03 -16.86 -3.55
C LYS A 39 -12.36 -15.60 -3.02
N TYR A 40 -13.16 -14.69 -2.49
CA TYR A 40 -12.67 -13.51 -1.81
C TYR A 40 -12.85 -13.71 -0.30
N SER A 41 -11.87 -13.26 0.48
CA SER A 41 -12.05 -13.02 1.90
C SER A 41 -12.28 -11.53 2.12
N GLU A 42 -13.15 -11.20 3.07
CA GLU A 42 -13.43 -9.82 3.46
C GLU A 42 -12.78 -9.55 4.82
N LEU A 43 -11.95 -8.51 4.87
CA LEU A 43 -11.39 -7.97 6.10
C LEU A 43 -12.07 -6.64 6.39
N THR A 44 -12.70 -6.53 7.56
CA THR A 44 -13.20 -5.26 8.08
C THR A 44 -12.21 -4.74 9.11
N TYR A 45 -11.76 -3.49 8.94
CA TYR A 45 -10.80 -2.87 9.84
C TYR A 45 -11.24 -1.45 10.23
N THR A 46 -11.12 -1.14 11.52
CA THR A 46 -11.49 0.16 12.07
C THR A 46 -10.23 0.95 12.35
N GLU A 47 -10.02 1.98 11.55
CA GLU A 47 -8.96 2.96 11.77
C GLU A 47 -9.50 4.11 12.64
N THR A 48 -8.69 4.63 13.56
CA THR A 48 -8.95 5.88 14.30
C THR A 48 -7.92 6.95 13.90
N SER A 49 -8.14 8.22 14.22
CA SER A 49 -7.07 9.23 14.09
C SER A 49 -7.01 10.05 15.35
N SER A 50 -5.79 10.36 15.76
CA SER A 50 -5.49 11.28 16.84
C SER A 50 -5.31 12.72 16.35
N GLN A 51 -5.27 12.97 15.03
CA GLN A 51 -5.12 14.32 14.51
C GLN A 51 -6.41 15.14 14.70
N PRO A 52 -6.34 16.33 15.34
CA PRO A 52 -7.51 17.20 15.49
C PRO A 52 -7.89 17.88 14.16
N ASN A 53 -9.13 18.36 14.08
CA ASN A 53 -9.64 19.22 12.99
C ASN A 53 -9.66 18.61 11.58
N LEU A 54 -9.76 17.29 11.46
CA LEU A 54 -9.94 16.62 10.17
C LEU A 54 -11.31 16.98 9.57
N THR A 55 -11.32 17.35 8.29
CA THR A 55 -12.56 17.62 7.54
C THR A 55 -13.25 16.34 7.07
N GLY A 56 -12.49 15.26 6.85
CA GLY A 56 -13.00 13.94 6.50
C GLY A 56 -13.03 12.99 7.69
N GLN A 57 -14.21 12.51 8.06
CA GLN A 57 -14.36 11.54 9.16
C GLN A 57 -13.99 10.11 8.75
N GLN A 58 -14.23 9.75 7.49
CA GLN A 58 -13.96 8.41 6.97
C GLN A 58 -12.51 8.28 6.49
N PRO A 59 -11.76 7.26 6.95
CA PRO A 59 -10.44 6.96 6.42
C PRO A 59 -10.53 6.42 5.00
N LEU A 60 -9.58 6.80 4.16
CA LEU A 60 -9.47 6.45 2.75
C LEU A 60 -8.22 5.60 2.53
N ILE A 61 -8.33 4.61 1.64
CA ILE A 61 -7.15 3.90 1.15
C ILE A 61 -6.53 4.73 0.02
N LEU A 62 -5.32 5.22 0.21
CA LEU A 62 -4.59 5.99 -0.80
C LEU A 62 -3.77 5.10 -1.72
N ASN A 63 -3.19 4.03 -1.17
CA ASN A 63 -2.38 3.08 -1.94
C ASN A 63 -2.59 1.65 -1.45
N ILE A 64 -2.49 0.70 -2.39
CA ILE A 64 -2.41 -0.74 -2.12
C ILE A 64 -1.27 -1.29 -2.97
N ARG A 65 -0.37 -2.05 -2.35
CA ARG A 65 0.72 -2.75 -3.03
C ARG A 65 0.91 -4.13 -2.41
N HIS A 66 1.17 -5.13 -3.25
CA HIS A 66 1.42 -6.49 -2.81
C HIS A 66 2.93 -6.75 -2.77
N TYR A 67 3.35 -7.59 -1.83
CA TYR A 67 4.71 -8.12 -1.80
C TYR A 67 4.91 -9.09 -2.95
N GLN A 68 6.09 -9.03 -3.59
CA GLN A 68 6.40 -9.92 -4.71
C GLN A 68 6.76 -11.33 -4.24
N ASP A 69 7.41 -11.44 -3.09
CA ASP A 69 7.80 -12.68 -2.41
C ASP A 69 6.67 -13.29 -1.56
N SER A 70 5.64 -12.49 -1.24
CA SER A 70 4.44 -12.92 -0.53
C SER A 70 3.20 -12.32 -1.17
N ALA A 71 2.71 -12.96 -2.23
CA ALA A 71 1.64 -12.43 -3.06
C ALA A 71 0.32 -12.21 -2.28
N ASP A 72 0.11 -12.93 -1.17
CA ASP A 72 -1.03 -12.79 -0.27
C ASP A 72 -0.82 -11.77 0.86
N THR A 73 0.30 -11.04 0.85
CA THR A 73 0.57 -9.93 1.77
C THR A 73 0.55 -8.61 1.03
N ALA A 74 -0.17 -7.63 1.57
CA ALA A 74 -0.25 -6.29 1.02
C ALA A 74 0.12 -5.25 2.06
N VAL A 75 0.76 -4.17 1.62
CA VAL A 75 0.83 -2.92 2.38
C VAL A 75 -0.19 -1.95 1.79
N ILE A 76 -0.96 -1.34 2.68
CA ILE A 76 -1.86 -0.25 2.31
C ILE A 76 -1.46 1.01 3.06
N ARG A 77 -1.60 2.15 2.38
CA ARG A 77 -1.55 3.46 3.03
C ARG A 77 -2.96 3.96 3.19
N ILE A 78 -3.29 4.39 4.40
CA ILE A 78 -4.59 4.95 4.76
C ILE A 78 -4.44 6.36 5.29
N SER A 79 -5.45 7.19 5.07
CA SER A 79 -5.43 8.57 5.50
C SER A 79 -6.82 9.20 5.47
N ARG A 80 -7.04 10.22 6.29
CA ARG A 80 -8.26 11.05 6.26
C ARG A 80 -8.00 12.38 5.59
N VAL A 81 -9.07 12.94 5.04
CA VAL A 81 -9.05 14.30 4.49
C VAL A 81 -8.83 15.27 5.64
N ASN A 82 -7.82 16.11 5.50
CA ASN A 82 -7.60 17.20 6.41
C ASN A 82 -8.15 18.49 5.82
N TYR A 83 -7.90 18.75 4.54
CA TYR A 83 -8.26 20.00 3.89
C TYR A 83 -8.55 19.80 2.41
N TYR A 84 -9.52 20.54 1.88
CA TYR A 84 -9.83 20.58 0.45
C TYR A 84 -10.10 22.01 0.00
N ASN A 85 -9.47 22.43 -1.10
CA ASN A 85 -9.69 23.72 -1.74
C ASN A 85 -10.42 23.52 -3.07
N TYR A 86 -11.66 24.00 -3.16
CA TYR A 86 -12.49 23.89 -4.37
C TYR A 86 -11.94 24.69 -5.57
N ALA A 87 -11.30 25.83 -5.33
CA ALA A 87 -10.81 26.72 -6.39
C ALA A 87 -9.57 26.15 -7.08
N THR A 88 -8.60 25.67 -6.29
CA THR A 88 -7.35 25.08 -6.82
C THR A 88 -7.44 23.57 -7.03
N LYS A 89 -8.51 22.95 -6.55
CA LYS A 89 -8.70 21.49 -6.47
C LYS A 89 -7.55 20.79 -5.73
N ASN A 90 -6.98 21.46 -4.74
CA ASN A 90 -5.95 20.88 -3.88
C ASN A 90 -6.60 20.05 -2.78
N TYR A 91 -6.04 18.88 -2.51
CA TYR A 91 -6.57 17.93 -1.54
C TYR A 91 -5.47 17.47 -0.60
N CYS A 92 -5.59 17.75 0.68
CA CYS A 92 -4.60 17.39 1.70
C CYS A 92 -5.18 16.40 2.71
N PHE A 93 -4.34 15.49 3.16
CA PHE A 93 -4.68 14.47 4.14
C PHE A 93 -4.08 14.78 5.51
N GLU A 94 -4.44 13.95 6.50
CA GLU A 94 -3.77 13.93 7.79
C GLU A 94 -2.26 13.78 7.61
N GLN A 95 -1.49 14.57 8.36
CA GLN A 95 -0.03 14.66 8.27
C GLN A 95 0.62 13.52 9.06
N ARG A 96 0.08 12.31 8.87
CA ARG A 96 0.48 11.08 9.54
C ARG A 96 0.66 10.01 8.48
N LEU A 97 1.76 9.28 8.57
CA LEU A 97 2.01 8.14 7.69
C LEU A 97 1.49 6.87 8.36
N LEU A 98 0.29 6.46 7.95
CA LEU A 98 -0.38 5.28 8.48
C LEU A 98 -0.32 4.17 7.43
N LEU A 99 0.39 3.09 7.74
CA LEU A 99 0.50 1.91 6.90
C LEU A 99 -0.07 0.70 7.61
N ARG A 100 -0.76 -0.15 6.86
CA ARG A 100 -1.24 -1.45 7.36
C ARG A 100 -0.66 -2.54 6.49
N VAL A 101 0.12 -3.43 7.09
CA VAL A 101 0.52 -4.67 6.43
C VAL A 101 -0.54 -5.70 6.73
N ILE A 102 -1.21 -6.16 5.70
CA ILE A 102 -2.29 -7.13 5.76
C ILE A 102 -1.75 -8.47 5.28
N GLN A 103 -1.79 -9.45 6.15
CA GLN A 103 -1.30 -10.80 5.88
C GLN A 103 -2.44 -11.72 5.42
N ALA A 104 -2.08 -12.83 4.77
CA ALA A 104 -3.02 -13.81 4.23
C ALA A 104 -4.02 -14.37 5.26
N ASN A 105 -3.59 -14.48 6.52
CA ASN A 105 -4.41 -14.95 7.65
C ASN A 105 -5.34 -13.87 8.23
N GLY A 106 -5.36 -12.67 7.65
CA GLY A 106 -6.14 -11.53 8.11
C GLY A 106 -5.49 -10.71 9.23
N THR A 107 -4.29 -11.07 9.68
CA THR A 107 -3.53 -10.26 10.64
C THR A 107 -3.16 -8.91 10.01
N VAL A 108 -3.30 -7.85 10.80
CA VAL A 108 -2.96 -6.49 10.43
C VAL A 108 -1.82 -6.00 11.33
N ILE A 109 -0.70 -5.64 10.72
CA ILE A 109 0.41 -4.97 11.42
C ILE A 109 0.28 -3.47 11.16
N GLU A 110 0.21 -2.71 12.24
CA GLU A 110 0.09 -1.26 12.19
C GLU A 110 1.46 -0.59 12.25
N ILE A 111 1.75 0.25 11.27
CA ILE A 111 2.94 1.10 11.26
C ILE A 111 2.43 2.53 11.21
N ASN A 112 2.64 3.27 12.29
CA ASN A 112 2.13 4.61 12.49
C ASN A 112 3.30 5.57 12.73
N PHE A 113 3.40 6.60 11.91
CA PHE A 113 4.27 7.73 12.19
C PHE A 113 3.46 9.01 12.27
N ASP A 114 3.42 9.60 13.46
CA ASP A 114 2.69 10.83 13.72
C ASP A 114 3.46 12.07 13.26
N ASN A 115 4.79 11.99 13.22
CA ASN A 115 5.65 13.07 12.76
C ASN A 115 6.99 12.50 12.28
N ILE A 116 7.26 12.57 10.98
CA ILE A 116 8.56 12.25 10.39
C ILE A 116 9.14 13.55 9.86
N LYS A 117 10.20 14.05 10.49
CA LYS A 117 10.81 15.36 10.15
C LYS A 117 11.22 15.46 8.68
N GLU A 118 11.69 14.35 8.10
CA GLU A 118 12.11 14.30 6.70
C GLU A 118 10.96 14.48 5.70
N ILE A 119 9.73 14.11 6.06
CA ILE A 119 8.55 14.21 5.19
C ILE A 119 7.82 15.51 5.48
N GLN A 120 8.08 16.52 4.64
CA GLN A 120 7.43 17.84 4.73
C GLN A 120 5.94 17.76 4.39
N ASP A 121 5.15 18.66 4.97
CA ASP A 121 3.68 18.73 4.85
C ASP A 121 3.13 18.66 3.43
N ILE A 122 3.86 19.22 2.45
CA ILE A 122 3.49 19.20 1.03
C ILE A 122 3.29 17.78 0.48
N ASN A 123 3.97 16.80 1.07
CA ASN A 123 3.88 15.40 0.68
C ASN A 123 2.52 14.75 1.01
N TYR A 124 1.75 15.37 1.92
CA TYR A 124 0.41 14.92 2.28
C TYR A 124 -0.67 15.58 1.44
N CYS A 125 -0.32 16.28 0.36
CA CYS A 125 -1.25 16.98 -0.50
C CYS A 125 -1.15 16.54 -1.97
N TYR A 126 -2.31 16.33 -2.61
CA TYR A 126 -2.45 16.41 -4.06
C TYR A 126 -2.58 17.89 -4.44
N VAL A 127 -1.63 18.39 -5.21
CA VAL A 127 -1.63 19.77 -5.70
C VAL A 127 -2.16 19.74 -7.13
N ASN A 128 -3.37 20.22 -7.38
CA ASN A 128 -4.15 20.01 -8.62
C ASN A 128 -4.61 18.54 -8.86
N THR A 129 -5.63 18.33 -9.69
CA THR A 129 -6.25 17.01 -9.93
C THR A 129 -5.40 16.03 -10.74
N ASN A 130 -4.31 16.50 -11.35
CA ASN A 130 -3.50 15.69 -12.26
C ASN A 130 -2.17 15.25 -11.61
N THR A 131 -1.87 15.71 -10.38
CA THR A 131 -0.67 15.28 -9.68
C THR A 131 -0.86 13.96 -8.97
N LYS A 132 0.21 13.19 -8.93
CA LYS A 132 0.32 12.01 -8.07
C LYS A 132 0.58 12.46 -6.63
N ASN A 133 0.21 11.61 -5.67
CA ASN A 133 0.56 11.82 -4.27
C ASN A 133 2.09 11.75 -4.20
N PRO A 134 2.78 12.75 -3.62
CA PRO A 134 4.22 12.69 -3.54
C PRO A 134 4.72 11.47 -2.76
N ILE A 135 3.96 11.01 -1.76
CA ILE A 135 4.27 9.77 -1.06
C ILE A 135 3.81 8.56 -1.86
N SER A 136 4.76 7.70 -2.20
CA SER A 136 4.51 6.38 -2.79
C SER A 136 5.13 5.28 -1.94
N ILE A 137 4.47 4.13 -1.91
CA ILE A 137 4.89 2.95 -1.15
C ILE A 137 5.30 1.83 -2.10
N TYR A 138 6.38 1.13 -1.75
CA TYR A 138 6.96 0.03 -2.51
C TYR A 138 7.35 -1.08 -1.53
N PRO A 139 6.57 -2.17 -1.45
CA PRO A 139 7.01 -3.39 -0.82
C PRO A 139 8.32 -3.85 -1.44
N LEU A 140 9.31 -4.12 -0.60
CA LEU A 140 10.56 -4.77 -0.98
C LEU A 140 10.51 -6.23 -0.49
N PHE A 141 11.57 -6.98 -0.78
CA PHE A 141 11.77 -8.32 -0.21
C PHE A 141 11.96 -8.25 1.32
N ASP A 142 11.84 -9.40 1.99
CA ASP A 142 12.22 -9.58 3.40
C ASP A 142 11.53 -8.62 4.37
N GLN A 143 10.23 -8.34 4.15
CA GLN A 143 9.42 -7.51 5.05
C GLN A 143 9.85 -6.04 5.14
N TYR A 144 10.56 -5.54 4.12
CA TYR A 144 10.91 -4.12 4.03
C TYR A 144 9.92 -3.35 3.15
N ILE A 145 9.76 -2.07 3.45
CA ILE A 145 8.94 -1.13 2.69
C ILE A 145 9.81 0.06 2.35
N LEU A 146 9.95 0.37 1.06
CA LEU A 146 10.46 1.65 0.61
C LEU A 146 9.30 2.65 0.51
N ILE A 147 9.52 3.83 1.04
CA ILE A 147 8.61 4.96 0.94
C ILE A 147 9.37 6.06 0.25
N SER A 148 8.90 6.47 -0.93
CA SER A 148 9.43 7.64 -1.62
C SER A 148 8.57 8.86 -1.32
N TYR A 149 9.20 10.02 -1.28
CA TYR A 149 8.58 11.32 -1.04
C TYR A 149 9.50 12.42 -1.60
N VAL A 150 9.01 13.65 -1.69
CA VAL A 150 9.83 14.80 -2.10
C VAL A 150 10.31 15.58 -0.89
N HIS A 151 11.50 16.16 -1.00
CA HIS A 151 12.03 17.09 -0.03
C HIS A 151 12.55 18.34 -0.74
N ALA A 152 12.23 19.51 -0.22
CA ALA A 152 12.66 20.79 -0.78
C ALA A 152 13.36 21.61 0.31
N THR A 153 14.48 22.24 -0.04
CA THR A 153 15.10 23.25 0.84
C THR A 153 14.24 24.51 0.91
N ASP A 154 13.50 24.80 -0.15
CA ASP A 154 12.48 25.85 -0.21
C ASP A 154 11.21 25.32 -0.90
N THR A 155 10.13 25.13 -0.15
CA THR A 155 8.86 24.61 -0.69
C THR A 155 8.16 25.56 -1.66
N SER A 156 8.63 26.82 -1.78
CA SER A 156 8.12 27.79 -2.75
C SER A 156 8.89 27.77 -4.09
N ASP A 157 10.06 27.13 -4.12
CA ASP A 157 10.90 26.98 -5.32
C ASP A 157 10.94 25.52 -5.76
N ASN A 158 10.25 25.24 -6.89
CA ASN A 158 10.14 23.89 -7.44
C ASN A 158 11.49 23.31 -7.90
N THR A 159 12.53 24.13 -8.11
CA THR A 159 13.86 23.67 -8.53
C THR A 159 14.66 23.05 -7.38
N THR A 160 14.23 23.26 -6.14
CA THR A 160 14.89 22.72 -4.95
C THR A 160 14.35 21.36 -4.51
N PHE A 161 13.34 20.84 -5.23
CA PHE A 161 12.72 19.56 -4.91
C PHE A 161 13.63 18.40 -5.32
N MET A 162 13.81 17.47 -4.39
CA MET A 162 14.59 16.26 -4.58
C MET A 162 13.75 15.05 -4.17
N ASP A 163 13.83 13.99 -4.98
CA ASP A 163 13.24 12.70 -4.62
C ASP A 163 14.07 12.04 -3.52
N MET A 164 13.40 11.75 -2.42
CA MET A 164 13.94 11.10 -1.24
C MET A 164 13.18 9.79 -0.99
N GLY A 165 13.71 9.00 -0.08
CA GLY A 165 12.93 7.94 0.51
C GLY A 165 13.54 7.36 1.76
N MET A 166 12.80 6.43 2.33
CA MET A 166 13.20 5.71 3.52
C MET A 166 12.77 4.24 3.41
N VAL A 167 13.65 3.36 3.84
CA VAL A 167 13.38 1.93 3.98
C VAL A 167 13.06 1.66 5.44
N LEU A 168 11.95 0.98 5.69
CA LEU A 168 11.53 0.57 7.02
C LEU A 168 11.11 -0.90 7.03
N ASP A 169 11.19 -1.53 8.20
CA ASP A 169 10.70 -2.89 8.42
C ASP A 169 9.24 -2.88 8.93
N TRP A 170 8.63 -4.07 9.05
CA TRP A 170 7.26 -4.21 9.57
C TRP A 170 7.09 -3.77 11.03
N ASN A 171 8.17 -3.64 11.80
CA ASN A 171 8.12 -3.10 13.16
C ASN A 171 8.11 -1.57 13.19
N GLY A 172 8.12 -0.92 12.01
CA GLY A 172 8.18 0.54 11.90
C GLY A 172 9.56 1.11 12.19
N ARG A 173 10.62 0.30 12.18
CA ARG A 173 11.98 0.81 12.32
C ARG A 173 12.47 1.33 10.99
N ILE A 174 12.89 2.60 10.95
CA ILE A 174 13.60 3.15 9.80
C ILE A 174 15.01 2.56 9.75
N ILE A 175 15.29 1.82 8.69
CA ILE A 175 16.57 1.15 8.44
C ILE A 175 17.54 2.10 7.76
N ARG A 176 17.05 2.86 6.76
CA ARG A 176 17.89 3.71 5.93
C ARG A 176 17.10 4.84 5.28
N PHE A 177 17.70 6.02 5.23
CA PHE A 177 17.29 7.09 4.33
C PHE A 177 18.06 6.99 3.01
N VAL A 178 17.37 7.21 1.90
CA VAL A 178 17.90 7.13 0.54
C VAL A 178 17.61 8.45 -0.16
N LYS A 179 18.60 8.97 -0.89
CA LYS A 179 18.49 10.21 -1.68
C LYS A 179 18.53 9.84 -3.16
N ASN A 180 17.85 10.62 -4.00
CA ASN A 180 17.83 10.48 -5.46
C ASN A 180 17.35 9.08 -5.89
N ILE A 181 16.10 8.74 -5.54
CA ILE A 181 15.51 7.42 -5.82
C ILE A 181 15.06 7.25 -7.28
N ILE A 182 14.97 8.35 -8.03
CA ILE A 182 14.54 8.40 -9.44
C ILE A 182 15.57 9.20 -10.24
#